data_AF-A0A7K0NTP5-F1
#
_entry.id   AF-A0A7K0NTP5-F1
#
_cell.length_a   1.000
_cell.length_b   1.000
_cell.length_c   1.000
_cell.angle_alpha   90.00
_cell.angle_beta   90.00
_cell.angle_gamma   90.00
#
_symmetry.space_group_name_H-M   'P 1'
#
loop_
_entity.id
_entity.type
_entity.pdbx_description
1 polymer ?
#
loop_
_entity_poly.entity_id
_entity_poly.type
_entity_poly.pdbx_seq_one_letter_code
_entity_poly.pdbx_strand_id
1 'polypeptide(L)'
;CDALNPDAIPGRLTFISRMGAETVSDVLPPLLDAVKDSGQPVVRTCDPMHANTYQHASGYKTRDFATVMTELRNFFGACQASGVWPGGVHIELTGEDVTECLGGSEEILGEQLEERYESMCDPRLNARQSLDLAFQVAELLRA
;
A
#
# COMPACT_ATOMS: atom_id res chain seq x y z
N CYS A 1 18.49 2.52 10.87
CA CYS A 1 17.88 3.71 11.49
C CYS A 1 18.94 4.75 11.86
N ASP A 2 20.00 4.36 12.57
CA ASP A 2 21.03 5.27 13.10
C ASP A 2 21.68 6.18 12.05
N ALA A 3 21.93 5.68 10.83
CA ALA A 3 22.49 6.51 9.76
C ALA A 3 21.54 7.63 9.28
N LEU A 4 20.23 7.43 9.37
CA LEU A 4 19.20 8.34 8.84
C LEU A 4 18.50 9.18 9.92
N ASN A 5 18.51 8.71 11.17
CA ASN A 5 17.95 9.38 12.34
C ASN A 5 18.84 9.19 13.59
N PRO A 6 20.10 9.65 13.57
CA PRO A 6 21.05 9.44 14.67
C PRO A 6 20.58 10.09 15.98
N ASP A 7 19.87 11.21 15.89
CA ASP A 7 19.38 11.98 17.04
C ASP A 7 18.00 11.53 17.54
N ALA A 8 17.47 10.42 17.00
CA ALA A 8 16.17 9.86 17.36
C ALA A 8 15.02 10.90 17.34
N ILE A 9 14.98 11.75 16.32
CA ILE A 9 13.92 12.76 16.17
C ILE A 9 12.63 12.05 15.72
N PRO A 10 11.52 12.12 16.46
CA PRO A 10 10.26 11.49 16.06
C PRO A 10 9.78 11.99 14.70
N GLY A 11 9.38 11.08 13.81
CA GLY A 11 8.89 11.45 12.49
C GLY A 11 9.96 11.74 11.43
N ARG A 12 11.24 11.86 11.81
CA ARG A 12 12.34 12.14 10.87
C ARG A 12 12.53 11.02 9.84
N LEU A 13 12.38 9.77 10.27
CA LEU A 13 12.52 8.59 9.41
C LEU A 13 11.16 7.92 9.23
N THR A 14 10.82 7.65 7.98
CA THR A 14 9.68 6.81 7.59
C THR A 14 10.19 5.50 6.99
N PHE A 15 9.72 4.38 7.52
CA PHE A 15 9.97 3.06 6.98
C PHE A 15 8.77 2.63 6.14
N ILE A 16 8.97 2.56 4.82
CA ILE A 16 7.94 2.22 3.84
C ILE A 16 8.06 0.74 3.48
N SER A 17 7.07 -0.07 3.83
CA SER A 17 7.00 -1.48 3.39
C SER A 17 6.21 -1.59 2.10
N ARG A 18 6.81 -2.23 1.09
CA ARG A 18 6.20 -2.61 -0.20
C ARG A 18 6.61 -4.04 -0.52
N MET A 19 5.93 -5.00 0.09
CA MET A 19 6.34 -6.40 0.10
C MET A 19 5.45 -7.28 -0.77
N GLY A 20 4.24 -6.81 -1.08
CA GLY A 20 3.24 -7.56 -1.83
C GLY A 20 2.30 -8.30 -0.87
N ALA A 21 1.04 -8.44 -1.28
CA ALA A 21 -0.01 -9.02 -0.46
C ALA A 21 0.30 -10.45 0.02
N GLU A 22 0.99 -11.24 -0.80
CA GLU A 22 1.35 -12.63 -0.51
C GLU A 22 2.53 -12.76 0.46
N THR A 23 3.41 -11.74 0.55
CA THR A 23 4.70 -11.84 1.26
C THR A 23 4.73 -11.02 2.54
N VAL A 24 3.96 -9.93 2.62
CA VAL A 24 4.01 -8.97 3.73
C VAL A 24 3.78 -9.63 5.10
N SER A 25 2.89 -10.61 5.20
CA SER A 25 2.57 -11.28 6.47
C SER A 25 3.74 -12.08 7.05
N ASP A 26 4.62 -12.59 6.19
CA ASP A 26 5.74 -13.43 6.61
C ASP A 26 7.01 -12.60 6.87
N VAL A 27 7.23 -11.56 6.06
CA VAL A 27 8.50 -10.81 6.03
C VAL A 27 8.47 -9.56 6.90
N LEU A 28 7.32 -8.90 7.03
CA LEU A 28 7.22 -7.65 7.78
C LEU A 28 7.39 -7.80 9.30
N PRO A 29 6.78 -8.80 9.99
CA PRO A 29 6.83 -8.89 11.45
C PRO A 29 8.24 -8.82 12.07
N PRO A 30 9.24 -9.61 11.63
CA PRO A 30 10.58 -9.53 12.23
C PRO A 30 11.25 -8.16 12.04
N LEU A 31 10.92 -7.42 10.99
CA LEU A 31 11.42 -6.07 10.77
C LEU A 31 10.74 -5.04 11.70
N LEU A 32 9.44 -5.19 11.94
CA LEU A 32 8.71 -4.34 12.89
C LEU A 32 9.26 -4.50 14.31
N ASP A 33 9.51 -5.74 14.73
CA ASP A 33 10.09 -6.05 16.03
C ASP A 33 11.51 -5.50 16.15
N ALA A 34 12.37 -5.71 15.14
CA ALA A 34 13.72 -5.15 15.15
C ALA A 34 13.73 -3.61 15.26
N VAL A 35 12.83 -2.91 14.54
CA VAL A 35 12.71 -1.44 14.64
C VAL A 35 12.16 -1.03 16.01
N LYS A 36 11.18 -1.75 16.56
CA LYS A 36 10.63 -1.52 17.90
C LYS A 36 11.72 -1.66 18.98
N ASP A 37 12.47 -2.75 18.94
CA ASP A 37 13.51 -3.08 19.92
C ASP A 37 14.71 -2.13 19.84
N SER A 38 14.94 -1.51 18.67
CA SER A 38 15.96 -0.46 18.52
C SER A 38 15.60 0.86 19.23
N GLY A 39 14.36 1.06 19.65
CA GLY A 39 13.89 2.30 20.29
C GLY A 39 13.77 3.51 19.36
N GLN A 40 14.03 3.35 18.05
CA GLN A 40 14.02 4.43 17.07
C GLN A 40 12.57 4.89 16.75
N PRO A 41 12.25 6.20 16.81
CA PRO A 41 10.88 6.70 16.64
C PRO A 41 10.50 6.87 15.16
N VAL A 42 10.44 5.74 14.46
CA VAL A 42 10.17 5.63 13.03
C VAL A 42 8.66 5.61 12.73
N VAL A 43 8.24 6.33 11.70
CA VAL A 43 6.88 6.21 11.13
C VAL A 43 6.84 4.97 10.24
N ARG A 44 5.91 4.06 10.48
CA ARG A 44 5.73 2.85 9.68
C ARG A 44 4.63 3.11 8.68
N THR A 45 4.90 2.97 7.39
CA THR A 45 3.89 3.18 6.35
C THR A 45 3.85 2.01 5.38
N CYS A 46 2.66 1.66 4.92
CA CYS A 46 2.50 0.67 3.87
C CYS A 46 2.39 1.33 2.50
N ASP A 47 3.09 0.76 1.53
CA ASP A 47 2.93 1.02 0.13
C ASP A 47 2.44 -0.26 -0.56
N PRO A 48 1.12 -0.38 -0.71
CA PRO A 48 0.49 -1.58 -1.26
C PRO A 48 0.48 -1.58 -2.80
N MET A 49 1.20 -0.68 -3.46
CA MET A 49 1.08 -0.47 -4.91
C MET A 49 2.17 -1.26 -5.64
N HIS A 50 3.42 -1.00 -5.29
CA HIS A 50 4.54 -1.30 -6.17
C HIS A 50 4.87 -2.80 -6.28
N ALA A 51 4.71 -3.55 -5.18
CA ALA A 51 4.97 -4.98 -5.17
C ALA A 51 3.79 -5.82 -5.73
N ASN A 52 2.62 -5.21 -5.95
CA ASN A 52 1.42 -5.88 -6.46
C ASN A 52 1.17 -5.61 -7.96
N THR A 53 2.18 -5.11 -8.68
CA THR A 53 2.07 -4.80 -10.11
C THR A 53 2.33 -6.06 -10.94
N TYR A 54 1.48 -6.33 -11.92
CA TYR A 54 1.67 -7.40 -12.89
C TYR A 54 1.29 -6.96 -14.31
N GLN A 55 1.62 -7.78 -15.31
CA GLN A 55 1.21 -7.55 -16.70
C GLN A 55 -0.04 -8.37 -17.02
N HIS A 56 -1.12 -7.69 -17.39
CA HIS A 56 -2.37 -8.33 -17.80
C HIS A 56 -2.25 -8.94 -19.22
N ALA A 57 -3.15 -9.86 -19.57
CA ALA A 57 -3.17 -10.52 -20.88
C ALA A 57 -3.34 -9.54 -22.06
N SER A 58 -3.93 -8.36 -21.82
CA SER A 58 -4.02 -7.26 -22.80
C SER A 58 -2.68 -6.53 -23.04
N GLY A 59 -1.63 -6.85 -22.29
CA GLY A 59 -0.30 -6.24 -22.39
C GLY A 59 -0.07 -5.05 -21.46
N TYR A 60 -1.14 -4.49 -20.87
CA TYR A 60 -1.05 -3.39 -19.91
C TYR A 60 -0.51 -3.85 -18.55
N LYS A 61 0.29 -3.00 -17.91
CA LYS A 61 0.62 -3.15 -16.48
C LYS A 61 -0.61 -2.76 -15.67
N THR A 62 -0.98 -3.57 -14.70
CA THR A 62 -2.11 -3.26 -13.83
C THR A 62 -1.87 -3.78 -12.41
N ARG A 63 -2.81 -3.48 -11.52
CA ARG A 63 -2.88 -3.93 -10.13
C ARG A 63 -4.34 -4.24 -9.82
N ASP A 64 -4.59 -5.31 -9.08
CA ASP A 64 -5.93 -5.61 -8.57
C ASP A 64 -6.19 -4.84 -7.28
N PHE A 65 -7.28 -4.08 -7.23
CA PHE A 65 -7.69 -3.32 -6.05
C PHE A 65 -7.81 -4.21 -4.80
N ALA A 66 -8.31 -5.44 -4.96
CA ALA A 66 -8.43 -6.40 -3.87
C ALA A 66 -7.06 -6.83 -3.30
N THR A 67 -6.06 -6.98 -4.15
CA THR A 67 -4.68 -7.32 -3.76
C THR A 67 -4.04 -6.15 -3.03
N VAL A 68 -4.19 -4.92 -3.53
CA VAL A 68 -3.77 -3.68 -2.84
C VAL A 68 -4.36 -3.62 -1.43
N MET A 69 -5.68 -3.83 -1.29
CA MET A 69 -6.33 -3.85 0.01
C MET A 69 -5.87 -5.00 0.91
N THR A 70 -5.49 -6.15 0.34
CA THR A 70 -5.00 -7.30 1.10
C THR A 70 -3.64 -7.01 1.73
N GLU A 71 -2.71 -6.37 1.01
CA GLU A 71 -1.44 -5.93 1.62
C GLU A 71 -1.66 -4.92 2.75
N LEU A 72 -2.61 -3.99 2.59
CA LEU A 72 -2.98 -3.07 3.68
C LEU A 72 -3.52 -3.81 4.90
N ARG A 73 -4.47 -4.73 4.73
CA ARG A 73 -5.01 -5.51 5.86
C ARG A 73 -3.91 -6.28 6.59
N ASN A 74 -3.02 -6.92 5.83
CA ASN A 74 -1.92 -7.69 6.40
C ASN A 74 -0.89 -6.79 7.12
N PHE A 75 -0.59 -5.60 6.56
CA PHE A 75 0.27 -4.60 7.22
C PHE A 75 -0.33 -4.14 8.56
N PHE A 76 -1.62 -3.81 8.59
CA PHE A 76 -2.31 -3.41 9.83
C PHE A 76 -2.30 -4.54 10.85
N GLY A 77 -2.61 -5.76 10.43
CA GLY A 77 -2.55 -6.95 11.29
C GLY A 77 -1.14 -7.21 11.85
N ALA A 78 -0.10 -7.08 11.02
CA ALA A 78 1.30 -7.22 11.47
C ALA A 78 1.69 -6.13 12.47
N CYS A 79 1.27 -4.87 12.25
CA CYS A 79 1.50 -3.79 13.21
C CYS A 79 0.82 -4.07 14.55
N GLN A 80 -0.45 -4.51 14.53
CA GLN A 80 -1.19 -4.89 15.72
C GLN A 80 -0.52 -6.04 16.47
N ALA A 81 -0.12 -7.11 15.77
CA ALA A 81 0.54 -8.27 16.34
C ALA A 81 1.90 -7.93 16.99
N SER A 82 2.67 -7.04 16.36
CA SER A 82 3.95 -6.54 16.91
C SER A 82 3.78 -5.46 17.98
N GLY A 83 2.56 -4.99 18.24
CA GLY A 83 2.27 -3.93 19.22
C GLY A 83 2.82 -2.55 18.80
N VAL A 84 2.83 -2.24 17.50
CA VAL A 84 3.32 -0.98 16.94
C VAL A 84 2.23 -0.24 16.17
N TRP A 85 2.36 1.08 16.04
CA TRP A 85 1.38 1.90 15.34
C TRP A 85 1.53 1.85 13.81
N PRO A 86 0.45 1.55 13.04
CA PRO A 86 0.43 1.69 11.58
C PRO A 86 0.35 3.18 11.20
N GLY A 87 1.52 3.79 10.99
CA GLY A 87 1.69 5.25 10.87
C GLY A 87 1.19 5.89 9.57
N GLY A 88 0.88 5.12 8.53
CA GLY A 88 0.27 5.67 7.32
C GLY A 88 0.27 4.73 6.11
N VAL A 89 -0.21 5.28 5.00
CA VAL A 89 -0.32 4.61 3.70
C VAL A 89 0.24 5.52 2.61
N HIS A 90 0.96 4.92 1.66
CA HIS A 90 1.55 5.58 0.50
C HIS A 90 0.97 4.92 -0.75
N ILE A 91 0.15 5.65 -1.50
CA ILE A 91 -0.57 5.13 -2.67
C ILE A 91 -0.36 6.01 -3.89
N GLU A 92 -0.48 5.42 -5.07
CA GLU A 92 -0.47 6.12 -6.35
C GLU A 92 -1.90 6.27 -6.85
N LEU A 93 -2.36 7.51 -6.98
CA LEU A 93 -3.73 7.81 -7.37
C LEU A 93 -3.83 9.00 -8.31
N THR A 94 -4.98 9.12 -8.97
CA THR A 94 -5.40 10.32 -9.69
C THR A 94 -6.87 10.63 -9.37
N GLY A 95 -7.24 11.91 -9.45
CA GLY A 95 -8.63 12.36 -9.36
C GLY A 95 -9.42 12.13 -10.64
N GLU A 96 -8.77 11.61 -11.67
CA GLU A 96 -9.37 11.27 -12.96
C GLU A 96 -10.03 9.88 -12.93
N ASP A 97 -11.04 9.72 -13.77
CA ASP A 97 -11.74 8.45 -13.99
C ASP A 97 -10.98 7.59 -15.02
N VAL A 98 -9.79 7.14 -14.64
CA VAL A 98 -8.90 6.29 -15.46
C VAL A 98 -9.19 4.81 -15.24
N THR A 99 -8.84 3.98 -16.23
CA THR A 99 -9.00 2.52 -16.17
C THR A 99 -7.66 1.81 -16.03
N GLU A 100 -6.90 2.16 -14.99
CA GLU A 100 -5.50 1.70 -14.83
C GLU A 100 -5.35 0.50 -13.88
N CYS A 101 -6.15 0.44 -12.80
CA CYS A 101 -6.21 -0.67 -11.85
C CYS A 101 -7.54 -1.40 -11.95
N LEU A 102 -7.53 -2.73 -11.78
CA LEU A 102 -8.72 -3.59 -11.87
C LEU A 102 -9.54 -3.61 -10.58
N GLY A 103 -10.83 -3.89 -10.72
CA GLY A 103 -11.77 -4.03 -9.60
C GLY A 103 -12.13 -2.68 -8.96
N GLY A 104 -12.36 -2.69 -7.65
CA GLY A 104 -12.99 -1.58 -6.92
C GLY A 104 -14.51 -1.63 -7.02
N SER A 105 -15.22 -0.66 -6.45
CA SER A 105 -16.70 -0.69 -6.46
C SER A 105 -17.34 -0.57 -7.85
N GLU A 106 -16.57 -0.13 -8.85
CA GLU A 106 -16.99 -0.05 -10.26
C GLU A 106 -16.64 -1.30 -11.07
N GLU A 107 -15.93 -2.28 -10.48
CA GLU A 107 -15.56 -3.54 -11.13
C GLU A 107 -14.86 -3.35 -12.48
N ILE A 108 -13.79 -2.53 -12.52
CA ILE A 108 -12.99 -2.32 -13.74
C ILE A 108 -12.43 -3.67 -14.22
N LEU A 109 -12.79 -4.07 -15.44
CA LEU A 109 -12.37 -5.32 -16.06
C LEU A 109 -11.10 -5.14 -16.90
N GLY A 110 -10.40 -6.25 -17.14
CA GLY A 110 -9.15 -6.26 -17.89
C GLY A 110 -9.26 -5.76 -19.34
N GLU A 111 -10.44 -5.93 -19.96
CA GLU A 111 -10.78 -5.41 -21.29
C GLU A 111 -10.95 -3.89 -21.32
N GLN A 112 -11.28 -3.27 -20.19
CA GLN A 112 -11.47 -1.82 -20.09
C GLN A 112 -10.16 -1.06 -19.88
N LEU A 113 -9.05 -1.77 -19.67
CA LEU A 113 -7.75 -1.13 -19.42
C LEU A 113 -7.35 -0.19 -20.56
N GLU A 114 -7.70 -0.50 -21.81
CA GLU A 114 -7.35 0.35 -22.96
C GLU A 114 -8.23 1.59 -23.13
N GLU A 115 -9.38 1.65 -22.45
CA GLU A 115 -10.36 2.73 -22.62
C GLU A 115 -9.78 4.08 -22.17
N ARG A 116 -9.08 4.12 -21.03
CA ARG A 116 -8.52 5.35 -20.47
C ARG A 116 -7.29 5.09 -19.59
N TYR A 117 -6.26 4.49 -20.19
CA TYR A 117 -4.93 4.35 -19.58
C TYR A 117 -4.07 5.58 -19.87
N GLU A 118 -3.85 6.44 -18.87
CA GLU A 118 -3.16 7.73 -19.08
C GLU A 118 -1.79 7.80 -18.39
N SER A 119 -1.51 6.89 -17.44
CA SER A 119 -0.22 6.86 -16.75
C SER A 119 0.93 6.50 -17.70
N MET A 120 2.02 7.24 -17.56
CA MET A 120 3.27 7.02 -18.30
C MET A 120 4.19 5.97 -17.65
N CYS A 121 3.84 5.51 -16.44
CA CYS A 121 4.66 4.58 -15.68
C CYS A 121 3.80 3.48 -15.07
N ASP A 122 3.35 3.68 -13.82
CA ASP A 122 2.63 2.68 -13.06
C ASP A 122 1.11 2.96 -13.04
N PRO A 123 0.27 1.91 -13.01
CA PRO A 123 -1.18 2.05 -12.98
C PRO A 123 -1.63 2.68 -11.65
N ARG A 124 -2.39 3.77 -11.72
CA ARG A 124 -2.87 4.51 -10.54
C ARG A 124 -4.27 4.07 -10.16
N LEU A 125 -4.62 4.24 -8.89
CA LEU A 125 -6.02 4.18 -8.47
C LEU A 125 -6.78 5.36 -9.07
N ASN A 126 -7.96 5.09 -9.62
CA ASN A 126 -8.86 6.15 -10.07
C ASN A 126 -9.54 6.87 -8.89
N ALA A 127 -10.33 7.90 -9.17
CA ALA A 127 -10.99 8.69 -8.13
C ALA A 127 -11.88 7.83 -7.20
N ARG A 128 -12.65 6.89 -7.77
CA ARG A 128 -13.59 6.05 -7.01
C ARG A 128 -12.88 5.02 -6.15
N GLN A 129 -11.90 4.30 -6.72
CA GLN A 129 -11.04 3.35 -6.01
C GLN A 129 -10.28 4.04 -4.87
N SER A 130 -9.83 5.28 -5.07
CA SER A 130 -9.14 6.07 -4.04
C SER A 130 -10.05 6.34 -2.83
N LEU A 131 -11.32 6.69 -3.08
CA LEU A 131 -12.31 6.88 -2.02
C LEU A 131 -12.64 5.55 -1.32
N ASP A 132 -12.84 4.47 -2.08
CA ASP A 132 -13.11 3.15 -1.53
C ASP A 132 -11.98 2.68 -0.60
N LEU A 133 -10.72 2.88 -1.01
CA LEU A 133 -9.56 2.60 -0.18
C LEU A 133 -9.55 3.45 1.09
N ALA A 134 -9.81 4.75 0.99
CA ALA A 134 -9.82 5.65 2.13
C ALA A 134 -10.86 5.21 3.20
N PHE A 135 -12.07 4.83 2.78
CA PHE A 135 -13.07 4.31 3.70
C PHE A 135 -12.66 2.97 4.33
N GLN A 136 -12.10 2.03 3.55
CA GLN A 136 -11.65 0.76 4.10
C GLN A 136 -10.48 0.92 5.08
N VAL A 137 -9.53 1.82 4.80
CA VAL A 137 -8.43 2.15 5.73
C VAL A 137 -8.98 2.80 7.01
N ALA A 138 -10.00 3.65 6.91
CA ALA A 138 -10.65 4.22 8.08
C ALA A 138 -11.27 3.15 9.00
N GLU A 139 -11.83 2.08 8.43
CA GLU A 139 -12.32 0.95 9.22
C GLU A 139 -11.18 0.14 9.85
N LEU A 140 -10.06 -0.05 9.15
CA LEU A 140 -8.87 -0.71 9.73
C LEU A 140 -8.27 0.06 10.91
N LEU A 141 -8.37 1.39 10.92
CA LEU A 141 -7.91 2.22 12.03
C LEU A 141 -8.82 2.16 13.27
N ARG A 142 -10.06 1.68 13.12
CA ARG A 142 -11.04 1.57 14.22
C ARG A 142 -11.04 0.21 14.91
N ALA A 143 -10.50 -0.82 14.25
CA ALA A 143 -10.43 -2.19 14.74
C ALA A 143 -9.34 -2.37 15.82
#